data_AF-A0A2E4TBV4-F1
#
_entry.id   AF-A0A2E4TBV4-F1
#
_cell.length_a   1.000
_cell.length_b   1.000
_cell.length_c   1.000
_cell.angle_alpha   90.00
_cell.angle_beta   90.00
_cell.angle_gamma   90.00
#
_symmetry.space_group_name_H-M   'P 1'
#
loop_
_entity.id
_entity.type
_entity.pdbx_description
1 polymer ?
#
loop_
_entity_poly.entity_id
_entity_poly.type
_entity_poly.pdbx_seq_one_letter_code
_entity_poly.pdbx_strand_id
1 'polypeptide(L)' 'AAGLDLNNVVKASVFLTTMDDYAEMDAAYREAMPMPFPAREAVAVLALPKGARVEISMIAQKG' A
#
# COMPACT_ATOMS: atom_id res chain seq x y z
N ALA A 1 14.71 9.19 -7.81
CA ALA A 1 13.65 8.17 -7.95
C ALA A 1 14.08 7.15 -9.00
N ALA A 2 13.47 5.96 -9.04
CA ALA A 2 13.89 4.85 -9.91
C ALA A 2 13.46 4.97 -11.39
N GLY A 3 12.84 6.09 -11.80
CA GLY A 3 12.31 6.27 -13.16
C GLY A 3 11.09 5.38 -13.46
N LEU A 4 10.34 5.02 -12.42
CA LEU A 4 9.10 4.25 -12.46
C LEU A 4 7.97 5.07 -11.84
N ASP A 5 6.74 4.74 -12.20
CA ASP A 5 5.52 5.33 -11.64
C ASP A 5 4.59 4.24 -11.05
N LEU A 6 3.42 4.64 -10.57
CA LEU A 6 2.47 3.71 -9.94
C LEU A 6 1.92 2.64 -10.88
N ASN A 7 1.95 2.85 -12.21
CA ASN A 7 1.56 1.83 -13.19
C ASN A 7 2.57 0.68 -13.26
N ASN A 8 3.79 0.89 -12.75
CA ASN A 8 4.80 -0.16 -12.70
C ASN A 8 4.71 -1.02 -11.43
N VAL A 9 3.85 -0.66 -10.47
CA VAL A 9 3.68 -1.42 -9.22
C VAL A 9 2.95 -2.72 -9.53
N VAL A 10 3.55 -3.84 -9.13
CA VAL A 10 3.00 -5.19 -9.35
C VAL A 10 2.52 -5.83 -8.05
N LYS A 11 3.04 -5.38 -6.90
CA LYS A 11 2.63 -5.84 -5.56
C LYS A 11 2.67 -4.69 -4.54
N ALA A 12 1.69 -4.64 -3.65
CA ALA A 12 1.70 -3.82 -2.45
C ALA A 12 1.47 -4.65 -1.19
N SER A 13 2.23 -4.37 -0.14
CA SER A 13 2.05 -4.91 1.21
C SER A 13 1.67 -3.77 2.14
N VAL A 14 0.45 -3.82 2.68
CA VAL A 14 -0.11 -2.79 3.56
C VAL A 14 -0.09 -3.28 5.00
N PHE A 15 0.47 -2.45 5.88
CA PHE A 15 0.54 -2.70 7.32
C PHE A 15 -0.25 -1.61 8.05
N LEU A 16 -1.22 -1.99 8.87
CA LEU A 16 -2.00 -1.06 9.70
C LEU A 16 -1.78 -1.36 11.18
N THR A 17 -1.88 -0.37 12.07
CA THR A 17 -1.84 -0.61 13.52
C THR A 17 -3.19 -1.06 14.10
N THR A 18 -4.29 -0.79 13.40
CA THR A 18 -5.64 -1.28 13.71
C THR A 18 -6.42 -1.54 12.42
N MET A 19 -7.35 -2.50 12.44
CA MET A 19 -8.25 -2.77 11.31
C MET A 19 -9.40 -1.76 11.20
N ASP A 20 -9.63 -0.93 12.21
CA ASP A 20 -10.62 0.15 12.15
C ASP A 20 -10.29 1.15 11.04
N ASP A 21 -9.00 1.28 10.70
CA ASP A 21 -8.48 2.20 9.67
C ASP A 21 -8.58 1.61 8.25
N TYR A 22 -8.96 0.34 8.12
CA TYR A 22 -8.89 -0.38 6.85
C TYR A 22 -9.78 0.25 5.77
N ALA A 23 -11.01 0.64 6.12
CA ALA A 23 -11.95 1.18 5.14
C ALA A 23 -11.49 2.54 4.58
N GLU A 24 -10.96 3.41 5.44
CA GLU A 24 -10.41 4.71 5.05
C GLU A 24 -9.14 4.54 4.20
N MET A 25 -8.25 3.64 4.62
CA MET A 25 -7.05 3.29 3.86
C MET A 25 -7.39 2.70 2.48
N ASP A 26 -8.36 1.77 2.38
CA ASP A 26 -8.76 1.14 1.12
C ASP A 26 -9.30 2.16 0.11
N ALA A 27 -10.09 3.13 0.58
CA ALA A 27 -10.60 4.22 -0.24
C ALA A 27 -9.45 5.07 -0.82
N ALA A 28 -8.54 5.54 0.03
CA ALA A 28 -7.38 6.33 -0.40
C ALA A 28 -6.44 5.53 -1.33
N TYR A 29 -6.24 4.24 -1.06
CA TYR A 29 -5.44 3.35 -1.90
C TYR A 29 -6.01 3.21 -3.31
N ARG A 30 -7.33 3.01 -3.42
CA ARG A 30 -8.02 2.88 -4.73
C ARG A 30 -8.01 4.17 -5.54
N GLU A 31 -8.04 5.33 -4.88
CA GLU A 31 -7.92 6.62 -5.56
C GLU A 31 -6.51 6.84 -6.12
N ALA A 32 -5.48 6.40 -5.39
CA ALA A 32 -4.09 6.58 -5.78
C ALA A 32 -3.60 5.56 -6.83
N MET A 33 -4.11 4.33 -6.81
CA MET A 33 -3.58 3.23 -7.62
C MET A 33 -4.25 3.11 -9.00
N PRO A 34 -3.47 3.00 -10.09
CA PRO A 34 -4.02 2.78 -11.41
C PRO A 34 -4.55 1.34 -11.58
N MET A 35 -5.44 1.19 -12.56
CA MET A 35 -5.91 -0.12 -13.03
C MET A 35 -4.95 -0.68 -14.11
N PRO A 36 -4.72 -2.01 -14.17
CA PRO A 36 -5.20 -3.03 -13.23
C PRO A 36 -4.50 -2.91 -11.86
N PHE A 37 -5.27 -3.07 -10.78
CA PHE A 37 -4.70 -2.97 -9.44
C PHE A 37 -3.59 -4.03 -9.22
N PRO A 38 -2.51 -3.69 -8.51
CA PRO A 38 -1.46 -4.64 -8.16
C PRO A 38 -1.98 -5.72 -7.21
N ALA A 39 -1.26 -6.84 -7.13
CA ALA A 39 -1.50 -7.82 -6.08
C ALA A 39 -1.33 -7.16 -4.70
N ARG A 40 -2.24 -7.44 -3.76
CA ARG A 40 -2.24 -6.79 -2.44
C ARG A 40 -2.44 -7.77 -1.30
N GLU A 41 -1.66 -7.58 -0.25
CA GLU A 41 -1.96 -8.08 1.10
C GLU A 41 -2.10 -6.91 2.09
N ALA A 42 -2.99 -7.06 3.08
CA ALA A 42 -3.19 -6.08 4.15
C ALA A 42 -3.27 -6.81 5.49
N VAL A 43 -2.46 -6.40 6.46
CA VAL A 43 -2.38 -7.02 7.79
C VAL A 43 -2.32 -5.97 8.89
N ALA A 44 -2.86 -6.32 10.06
CA ALA A 44 -2.70 -5.52 11.26
C ALA A 44 -1.44 -5.95 12.03
N VAL A 45 -0.64 -4.98 12.46
CA VAL A 45 0.59 -5.15 13.23
C VAL A 45 0.51 -4.37 14.53
N LEU A 46 1.31 -4.76 15.53
CA LEU A 46 1.26 -4.12 16.86
C LEU A 46 1.63 -2.62 16.81
N ALA A 47 2.64 -2.26 16.03
CA ALA A 47 3.12 -0.89 15.92
C ALA A 47 3.91 -0.69 14.63
N LEU A 48 4.00 0.57 14.19
CA LEU A 48 4.81 1.01 13.06
C LEU A 48 5.83 2.07 13.51
N PRO A 49 6.92 2.27 12.75
CA PRO A 49 7.91 3.31 13.02
C PRO A 49 7.26 4.69 13.22
N LYS A 50 7.77 5.45 14.20
CA LYS A 50 7.30 6.80 14.54
C LYS A 50 5.80 6.89 14.93
N GLY A 51 5.16 5.77 15.26
CA GLY A 51 3.74 5.75 15.62
C GLY A 51 2.80 5.97 14.42
N ALA A 52 3.26 5.63 13.21
CA ALA A 52 2.41 5.67 12.02
C ALA A 52 1.18 4.75 12.16
N ARG A 53 0.08 5.11 11.50
CA ARG A 53 -1.15 4.28 11.45
C ARG A 53 -1.14 3.29 10.29
N VAL A 54 -0.51 3.68 9.18
CA VAL A 54 -0.39 2.87 7.96
C VAL A 54 1.03 2.99 7.40
N GLU A 55 1.58 1.86 6.96
CA GLU A 55 2.82 1.78 6.18
C GLU A 55 2.56 0.91 4.94
N ILE A 56 3.12 1.27 3.79
CA ILE A 56 2.96 0.51 2.55
C ILE A 56 4.34 0.28 1.92
N SER A 57 4.64 -0.99 1.65
CA SER A 57 5.80 -1.43 0.87
C SER A 57 5.32 -1.89 -0.51
N MET A 58 6.08 -1.58 -1.56
CA MET A 58 5.70 -1.87 -2.94
C MET A 58 6.85 -2.50 -3.72
N ILE A 59 6.49 -3.42 -4.61
CA ILE A 59 7.39 -3.96 -5.63
C ILE A 59 6.92 -3.42 -6.98
N ALA A 60 7.84 -2.82 -7.73
CA ALA A 60 7.59 -2.34 -9.08
C ALA A 60 8.54 -3.01 -10.08
N GLN A 61 8.07 -3.24 -11.29
CA GLN A 61 8.81 -3.88 -12.37
C GLN A 61 8.78 -3.00 -13.62
N LYS A 62 9.96 -2.80 -14.22
CA LYS A 62 10.05 -2.26 -15.58
C LYS A 62 9.85 -3.41 -16.56
N GLY A 63 8.88 -3.26 -17.46
CA GLY A 63 8.70 -4.16 -18.60
C GLY A 63 9.89 -4.12 -19.56
#